data_AF-A0A946J417-F1
#
_entry.id   AF-A0A946J417-F1
#
_cell.length_a   1.000
_cell.length_b   1.000
_cell.length_c   1.000
_cell.angle_alpha   90.00
_cell.angle_beta   90.00
_cell.angle_gamma   90.00
#
_symmetry.space_group_name_H-M   'P 1'
#
loop_
_entity.id
_entity.type
_entity.pdbx_description
1 polymer ?
#
loop_
_entity_poly.entity_id
_entity_poly.type
_entity_poly.pdbx_seq_one_letter_code
_entity_poly.pdbx_strand_id
1 'polypeptide(L)' 'MTISEERTVIATYESVFGDAPSGNIPQDAFIIFELILLAAEDN' A
#
# COMPACT_ATOMS: atom_id res chain seq x y z
N MET A 1 -8.75 7.34 -4.83
CA MET A 1 -9.76 6.31 -5.14
C MET A 1 -11.13 6.93 -4.93
N THR A 2 -12.17 6.46 -5.62
CA THR A 2 -13.57 6.81 -5.33
C THR A 2 -14.16 5.83 -4.32
N ILE A 3 -15.18 6.24 -3.54
CA ILE A 3 -15.86 5.32 -2.61
C ILE A 3 -16.38 4.09 -3.39
N SER A 4 -16.18 2.91 -2.79
CA SER A 4 -16.43 1.58 -3.36
C SER A 4 -15.54 1.18 -4.54
N GLU A 5 -14.51 1.95 -4.88
CA GLU A 5 -13.52 1.54 -5.88
C GLU A 5 -12.63 0.43 -5.34
N GLU A 6 -12.48 -0.63 -6.13
CA GLU A 6 -11.46 -1.67 -5.96
C GLU A 6 -10.25 -1.36 -6.84
N ARG A 7 -9.04 -1.44 -6.28
CA ARG A 7 -7.82 -1.15 -7.03
C ARG A 7 -6.65 -2.03 -6.56
N THR A 8 -5.92 -2.59 -7.51
CA THR A 8 -4.60 -3.18 -7.26
C THR A 8 -3.52 -2.11 -7.39
N VAL A 9 -2.67 -1.98 -6.37
CA VAL A 9 -1.53 -1.06 -6.36
C VAL A 9 -0.25 -1.86 -6.18
N ILE A 10 0.73 -1.60 -7.04
CA ILE A 10 2.07 -2.18 -6.94
C ILE A 10 3.03 -1.07 -6.51
N ALA A 11 3.79 -1.33 -5.45
CA ALA A 11 4.66 -0.36 -4.82
C ALA A 11 6.03 -1.00 -4.53
N THR A 12 7.09 -0.20 -4.49
CA THR A 12 8.39 -0.68 -3.97
C THR A 12 8.34 -0.72 -2.45
N TYR A 13 9.14 -1.61 -1.84
CA TYR A 13 9.30 -1.64 -0.37
C TYR A 13 9.57 -0.24 0.21
N GLU A 14 10.52 0.49 -0.39
CA GLU A 14 10.93 1.83 0.06
C GLU A 14 9.76 2.83 0.04
N SER A 15 8.87 2.77 -0.96
CA SER A 15 7.73 3.69 -1.03
C SER A 15 6.69 3.47 0.08
N VAL A 16 6.67 2.28 0.69
CA VAL A 16 5.71 1.90 1.75
C VAL A 16 6.33 2.03 3.14
N PHE A 17 7.56 1.55 3.31
CA PHE A 17 8.22 1.42 4.61
C PHE A 17 9.40 2.38 4.78
N GLY A 18 9.83 3.07 3.72
CA GLY A 18 11.07 3.84 3.70
C GLY A 18 12.28 2.98 4.05
N ASP A 19 13.17 3.54 4.85
CA ASP A 19 14.36 2.84 5.37
C ASP A 19 14.06 1.96 6.61
N ALA A 20 12.81 1.95 7.10
CA ALA A 20 12.46 1.21 8.30
C ALA A 20 12.44 -0.31 8.02
N PRO A 21 12.97 -1.15 8.93
CA PRO A 21 12.87 -2.59 8.80
C PRO A 21 11.43 -3.04 9.08
N SER A 22 10.79 -3.69 8.10
CA SER A 22 9.40 -4.18 8.22
C SER A 22 9.35 -5.62 8.77
N GLY A 23 10.39 -6.05 9.50
CA GLY A 23 10.55 -7.40 10.00
C GLY A 23 11.01 -8.38 8.92
N ASN A 24 10.07 -9.08 8.28
CA ASN A 24 10.35 -10.24 7.42
C ASN A 24 10.20 -9.97 5.92
N ILE A 25 9.91 -8.74 5.51
CA ILE A 25 9.76 -8.42 4.09
C ILE A 25 11.13 -7.97 3.56
N PRO A 26 11.64 -8.59 2.49
CA PRO A 26 12.89 -8.15 1.85
C PRO A 26 12.80 -6.70 1.34
N GLN A 27 13.89 -5.94 1.49
CA GLN A 27 13.95 -4.54 1.05
C GLN A 27 13.90 -4.37 -0.48
N ASP A 28 14.22 -5.43 -1.24
CA ASP A 28 14.17 -5.46 -2.70
C ASP A 28 12.84 -6.01 -3.26
N ALA A 29 11.86 -6.27 -2.39
CA ALA A 29 10.56 -6.78 -2.79
C ALA A 29 9.65 -5.69 -3.41
N PHE A 30 8.76 -6.14 -4.29
CA PHE A 30 7.56 -5.38 -4.65
C PHE A 30 6.41 -5.75 -3.70
N ILE A 31 5.68 -4.74 -3.24
CA ILE A 31 4.49 -4.89 -2.41
C ILE A 31 3.26 -4.70 -3.30
N ILE A 32 2.36 -5.68 -3.26
CA ILE A 32 1.10 -5.65 -4.00
C ILE A 32 -0.03 -5.49 -2.99
N PHE A 33 -0.83 -4.44 -3.17
CA PHE A 33 -2.02 -4.18 -2.39
C PHE A 33 -3.26 -4.40 -3.23
N GLU A 34 -4.24 -5.10 -2.67
CA GLU A 34 -5.61 -5.10 -3.16
C GLU A 34 -6.43 -4.24 -2.20
N LEU A 35 -6.89 -3.09 -2.69
CA LEU A 35 -7.54 -2.07 -1.88
C LEU A 35 -8.99 -1.91 -2.30
N ILE A 36 -9.87 -1.75 -1.30
CA ILE A 36 -11.26 -1.34 -1.49
C ILE A 36 -11.48 -0.10 -0.65
N LEU A 37 -11.86 1.02 -1.26
CA LEU A 37 -12.14 2.26 -0.52
C LEU A 37 -13.57 2.21 0.05
N LEU A 38 -13.72 1.91 1.34
CA LEU A 38 -15.04 1.79 1.96
C LEU A 38 -15.65 3.16 2.33
N ALA A 39 -14.83 4.07 2.84
CA ALA A 39 -15.24 5.42 3.22
C ALA A 39 -14.03 6.36 3.19
N ALA A 40 -14.30 7.64 2.98
CA ALA A 40 -13.33 8.72 3.18
C ALA A 40 -14.03 9.81 3.98
N GLU A 41 -13.48 10.15 5.13
CA GLU A 41 -13.86 11.37 5.85
C GLU A 41 -12.87 12.45 5.47
N ASP A 42 -13.36 13.68 5.31
CA ASP A 42 -12.47 14.83 5.16
C ASP A 42 -11.66 15.02 6.46
N ASN A 43 -10.38 15.36 6.31
CA ASN A 43 -9.46 15.63 7.44
C ASN A 43 -9.80 16.92 8.19
#